data_AF-A0A380LKU6-F1
#
_entry.id   AF-A0A380LKU6-F1
#
_cell.length_a   1.000
_cell.length_b   1.000
_cell.length_c   1.000
_cell.angle_alpha   90.00
_cell.angle_beta   90.00
_cell.angle_gamma   90.00
#
_symmetry.space_group_name_H-M   'P 1'
#
loop_
_entity.id
_entity.type
_entity.pdbx_description
1 polymer ?
#
loop_
_entity_poly.entity_id
_entity_poly.type
_entity_poly.pdbx_seq_one_letter_code
_entity_poly.pdbx_strand_id
1 'polypeptide(L)'
;MQRGNEVQHVFLVGAKSLGAYGGYETFVYKLTEYHQNKKNIKYHVACKANGDGCMDETKVDGVTRINDHEFEFHNAHCFKIDIPQIGPAQAIYYDVAALKACCKYIKEHRIKHPIVYIMACRIGPFAGHFYKEIHKLGGIVYLNPDGHEWMRAKWSVPIRKYWKVSEQMMVKYCDLAICDSVNIEKYIHECYDGKGIKKKIRRQHLLRMVQI
;
A
#
# COMPACT_ATOMS: atom_id res chain seq x y z
N MET A 1 5.50 -13.72 -25.40
CA MET A 1 6.50 -12.63 -25.49
C MET A 1 7.35 -12.65 -24.24
N GLN A 2 8.63 -12.99 -24.37
CA GLN A 2 9.58 -13.05 -23.26
C GLN A 2 9.84 -11.63 -22.73
N ARG A 3 9.41 -11.32 -21.49
CA ARG A 3 9.81 -10.11 -20.77
C ARG A 3 11.25 -10.28 -20.26
N GLY A 4 12.22 -10.26 -21.16
CA GLY A 4 13.63 -10.24 -20.79
C GLY A 4 14.06 -8.82 -20.41
N ASN A 5 14.52 -8.63 -19.17
CA ASN A 5 15.20 -7.43 -18.62
C ASN A 5 14.40 -6.22 -18.12
N GLU A 6 13.06 -6.18 -18.15
CA GLU A 6 12.34 -5.05 -17.53
C GLU A 6 12.10 -5.32 -16.04
N VAL A 7 12.63 -4.45 -15.17
CA VAL A 7 12.44 -4.50 -13.72
C VAL A 7 10.99 -4.15 -13.40
N GLN A 8 10.30 -5.01 -12.64
CA GLN A 8 8.96 -4.71 -12.15
C GLN A 8 9.07 -3.78 -10.93
N HIS A 9 8.63 -2.54 -11.09
CA HIS A 9 8.54 -1.59 -9.99
C HIS A 9 7.24 -1.78 -9.21
N VAL A 10 7.35 -1.89 -7.88
CA VAL A 10 6.23 -2.07 -6.95
C VAL A 10 6.29 -1.01 -5.84
N PHE A 11 5.28 -0.15 -5.78
CA PHE A 11 5.15 0.93 -4.80
C PHE A 11 4.30 0.46 -3.63
N LEU A 12 4.87 0.45 -2.43
CA LEU A 12 4.23 -0.01 -1.20
C LEU A 12 3.80 1.21 -0.38
N VAL A 13 2.49 1.36 -0.18
CA VAL A 13 1.90 2.47 0.59
C VAL A 13 1.07 1.90 1.73
N GLY A 14 1.26 2.40 2.94
CA GLY A 14 0.37 2.10 4.08
C GLY A 14 1.09 1.60 5.33
N ALA A 15 2.28 1.01 5.18
CA ALA A 15 3.21 0.78 6.28
C ALA A 15 3.85 2.11 6.69
N LYS A 16 4.04 2.35 7.99
CA LYS A 16 4.65 3.58 8.49
C LYS A 16 6.18 3.55 8.48
N SER A 17 6.76 2.36 8.56
CA SER A 17 8.22 2.14 8.63
C SER A 17 8.59 0.70 8.23
N LEU A 18 9.88 0.40 8.31
CA LEU A 18 10.47 -0.92 8.14
C LEU A 18 11.14 -1.29 9.47
N GLY A 19 10.60 -2.27 10.18
CA GLY A 19 11.21 -2.79 11.42
C GLY A 19 10.56 -2.32 12.74
N ALA A 20 9.59 -1.40 12.72
CA ALA A 20 8.75 -1.17 13.90
C ALA A 20 7.69 -2.27 14.05
N TYR A 21 7.25 -2.53 15.29
CA TYR A 21 6.25 -3.56 15.55
C TYR A 21 4.87 -3.13 14.99
N GLY A 22 4.38 -3.89 14.02
CA GLY A 22 3.09 -3.67 13.35
C GLY A 22 2.87 -4.68 12.23
N GLY A 23 1.60 -4.98 11.92
CA GLY A 23 1.24 -6.01 10.94
C GLY A 23 1.77 -5.70 9.54
N TYR A 24 1.49 -4.48 9.04
CA TYR A 24 1.96 -4.05 7.72
C TYR A 24 3.46 -3.76 7.69
N GLU A 25 4.03 -3.19 8.75
CA GLU A 25 5.47 -2.96 8.86
C GLU A 25 6.26 -4.27 8.79
N THR A 26 5.78 -5.31 9.50
CA THR A 26 6.39 -6.66 9.46
C THR A 26 6.20 -7.32 8.09
N PHE A 27 5.01 -7.19 7.50
CA PHE A 27 4.74 -7.69 6.16
C PHE A 27 5.69 -7.08 5.12
N VAL A 28 5.84 -5.76 5.09
CA VAL A 28 6.73 -5.07 4.15
C VAL A 28 8.19 -5.46 4.41
N TYR A 29 8.62 -5.49 5.67
CA TYR A 29 9.98 -5.92 6.01
C TYR A 29 10.29 -7.31 5.46
N LYS A 30 9.40 -8.29 5.68
CA LYS A 30 9.58 -9.66 5.19
C LYS A 30 9.49 -9.73 3.68
N LEU A 31 8.56 -9.01 3.06
CA LEU A 31 8.44 -8.95 1.60
C LEU A 31 9.72 -8.46 0.94
N THR A 32 10.35 -7.40 1.47
CA THR A 32 11.62 -6.89 0.93
C THR A 32 12.78 -7.83 1.26
N GLU A 33 12.83 -8.41 2.47
CA GLU A 33 13.85 -9.38 2.89
C GLU A 33 13.89 -10.61 1.97
N TYR A 34 12.74 -11.23 1.70
CA TYR A 34 12.64 -12.41 0.83
C TYR A 34 13.02 -12.11 -0.62
N HIS A 35 12.83 -10.87 -1.07
CA HIS A 35 13.10 -10.45 -2.45
C HIS A 35 14.38 -9.63 -2.60
N GLN A 36 15.21 -9.50 -1.57
CA GLN A 36 16.41 -8.66 -1.59
C GLN A 36 17.39 -8.99 -2.73
N ASN A 37 17.45 -10.26 -3.14
CA ASN A 37 18.33 -10.75 -4.21
C ASN A 37 17.63 -10.85 -5.58
N LYS A 38 16.35 -10.47 -5.70
CA LYS A 38 15.57 -10.53 -6.94
C LYS A 38 15.81 -9.28 -7.79
N LYS A 39 16.72 -9.38 -8.76
CA LYS A 39 17.10 -8.25 -9.64
C LYS A 39 15.98 -7.77 -10.57
N ASN A 40 14.94 -8.56 -10.78
CA ASN A 40 13.81 -8.23 -11.66
C ASN A 40 12.65 -7.54 -10.92
N ILE A 41 12.79 -7.23 -9.62
CA ILE A 41 11.80 -6.53 -8.82
C ILE A 41 12.49 -5.38 -8.09
N LYS A 42 11.89 -4.18 -8.11
CA LYS A 42 12.32 -3.04 -7.29
C LYS A 42 11.13 -2.55 -6.48
N TYR A 43 11.29 -2.59 -5.15
CA TYR A 43 10.31 -2.02 -4.24
C TYR A 43 10.58 -0.54 -4.00
N HIS A 44 9.51 0.24 -3.92
CA HIS A 44 9.52 1.64 -3.49
C HIS A 44 8.61 1.76 -2.26
N VAL A 45 9.18 1.94 -1.08
CA VAL A 45 8.44 1.91 0.19
C VAL A 45 8.25 3.33 0.71
N ALA A 46 6.99 3.74 0.85
CA ALA A 46 6.67 4.95 1.59
C ALA A 46 6.86 4.70 3.08
N CYS A 47 7.49 5.64 3.77
CA CYS A 47 7.69 5.66 5.21
C CYS A 47 7.25 7.00 5.80
N LYS A 48 6.88 7.06 7.08
CA LYS A 48 6.68 8.33 7.80
C LYS A 48 8.04 8.91 8.19
N ALA A 49 8.26 10.19 7.91
CA ALA A 49 9.48 10.90 8.32
C ALA A 49 9.48 11.26 9.81
N ASN A 50 8.29 11.48 10.38
CA ASN A 50 8.12 12.04 11.72
C ASN A 50 6.84 11.54 12.42
N GLY A 51 6.76 11.82 13.72
CA GLY A 51 5.64 11.44 14.58
C GLY A 51 5.61 9.95 14.94
N ASP A 52 4.48 9.49 15.46
CA ASP A 52 4.33 8.11 15.95
C ASP A 52 4.58 7.06 14.84
N GLY A 53 5.43 6.08 15.15
CA GLY A 53 5.81 5.00 14.24
C GLY A 53 6.61 5.44 13.02
N CYS A 54 7.27 6.61 13.06
CA CYS A 54 8.16 7.03 11.98
C CYS A 54 9.31 6.06 11.75
N MET A 55 9.84 6.09 10.53
CA MET A 55 11.04 5.35 10.17
C MET A 55 12.26 6.00 10.81
N ASP A 56 13.02 5.21 11.54
CA ASP A 56 14.35 5.55 12.03
C ASP A 56 15.34 4.58 11.38
N GLU A 57 15.90 4.99 10.25
CA GLU A 57 16.81 4.14 9.47
C GLU A 57 18.14 3.85 10.18
N THR A 58 18.48 4.61 11.23
CA THR A 58 19.71 4.38 12.02
C THR A 58 19.61 3.17 12.94
N LYS A 59 18.39 2.68 13.18
CA LYS A 59 18.11 1.51 14.02
C LYS A 59 17.99 0.21 13.23
N VAL A 60 18.24 0.25 11.92
CA VAL A 60 18.12 -0.90 11.03
C VAL A 60 19.47 -1.15 10.37
N ASP A 61 20.03 -2.33 10.62
CA ASP A 61 21.30 -2.74 10.01
C ASP A 61 21.15 -2.94 8.49
N GLY A 62 22.19 -2.65 7.72
CA GLY A 62 22.19 -2.87 6.26
C GLY A 62 21.50 -1.79 5.43
N VAL A 63 21.15 -0.65 6.05
CA VAL A 63 20.68 0.54 5.34
C VAL A 63 21.82 1.25 4.62
N THR A 64 21.59 1.67 3.38
CA THR A 64 22.43 2.63 2.67
C THR A 64 21.68 3.96 2.53
N ARG A 65 22.10 4.97 3.29
CA ARG A 65 21.46 6.30 3.28
C ARG A 65 21.76 7.03 1.96
N ILE A 66 20.72 7.57 1.31
CA ILE A 66 20.86 8.40 0.10
C ILE A 66 20.86 9.88 0.49
N ASN A 67 19.84 10.30 1.24
CA ASN A 67 19.70 11.67 1.76
C ASN A 67 18.83 11.65 3.04
N ASP A 68 18.42 12.82 3.52
CA ASP A 68 17.62 12.93 4.76
C ASP A 68 16.23 12.28 4.65
N HIS A 69 15.69 12.11 3.45
CA HIS A 69 14.37 11.55 3.17
C HIS A 69 14.40 10.21 2.43
N GLU A 70 15.55 9.75 1.95
CA GLU A 70 15.67 8.55 1.11
C GLU A 70 16.81 7.65 1.55
N PHE A 71 16.58 6.35 1.46
CA PHE A 71 17.58 5.32 1.73
C PHE A 71 17.26 4.03 0.96
N GLU A 72 18.25 3.16 0.80
CA GLU A 72 18.06 1.80 0.30
C GLU A 72 18.17 0.78 1.44
N PHE A 73 17.30 -0.23 1.38
CA PHE A 73 17.29 -1.35 2.32
C PHE A 73 16.71 -2.59 1.64
N HIS A 74 17.37 -3.75 1.70
CA HIS A 74 16.95 -4.97 0.98
C HIS A 74 16.67 -4.76 -0.52
N ASN A 75 17.51 -3.98 -1.21
CA ASN A 75 17.28 -3.52 -2.59
C ASN A 75 15.98 -2.69 -2.79
N ALA A 76 15.23 -2.36 -1.74
CA ALA A 76 14.09 -1.46 -1.80
C ALA A 76 14.55 0.00 -1.66
N HIS A 77 14.00 0.87 -2.51
CA HIS A 77 14.09 2.30 -2.35
C HIS A 77 13.05 2.78 -1.33
N CYS A 78 13.46 3.40 -0.25
CA CYS A 78 12.56 3.86 0.80
C CYS A 78 12.57 5.38 0.84
N PHE A 79 11.38 6.00 0.87
CA PHE A 79 11.23 7.45 0.87
C PHE A 79 10.30 7.90 1.99
N LYS A 80 10.69 8.96 2.69
CA LYS A 80 10.03 9.45 3.90
C LYS A 80 9.10 10.62 3.59
N ILE A 81 7.88 10.56 4.12
CA ILE A 81 6.83 11.57 3.99
C ILE A 81 6.69 12.33 5.30
N ASP A 82 6.83 13.65 5.25
CA ASP A 82 6.56 14.54 6.38
C ASP A 82 5.07 14.64 6.67
N ILE A 83 4.73 14.53 7.95
CA ILE A 83 3.37 14.45 8.44
C ILE A 83 3.07 15.67 9.32
N PRO A 84 2.06 16.49 8.96
CA PRO A 84 1.66 17.62 9.78
C PRO A 84 0.97 17.15 11.07
N GLN A 85 1.01 17.95 12.13
CA GLN A 85 0.39 17.64 13.42
C GLN A 85 -1.13 17.93 13.43
N ILE A 86 -1.87 17.17 12.61
CA ILE A 86 -3.32 17.30 12.42
C ILE A 86 -4.14 16.24 13.19
N GLY A 87 -3.54 15.66 14.24
CA GLY A 87 -4.17 14.68 15.09
C GLY A 87 -4.57 13.38 14.35
N PRO A 88 -5.75 12.79 14.61
CA PRO A 88 -6.14 11.49 14.07
C PRO A 88 -6.13 11.38 12.53
N ALA A 89 -6.24 12.51 11.82
CA ALA A 89 -6.23 12.55 10.35
C ALA A 89 -4.86 12.26 9.73
N GLN A 90 -3.78 12.19 10.54
CA GLN A 90 -2.43 11.92 10.08
C GLN A 90 -2.30 10.63 9.24
N ALA A 91 -3.03 9.57 9.59
CA ALA A 91 -2.97 8.31 8.84
C ALA A 91 -3.57 8.43 7.42
N ILE A 92 -4.64 9.21 7.28
CA ILE A 92 -5.25 9.50 5.97
C ILE A 92 -4.33 10.41 5.16
N TYR A 93 -3.79 11.46 5.79
CA TYR A 93 -2.85 12.36 5.14
C TYR A 93 -1.63 11.62 4.60
N TYR A 94 -1.04 10.75 5.43
CA TYR A 94 0.13 9.97 5.07
C TYR A 94 -0.08 9.19 3.78
N ASP A 95 -1.15 8.40 3.70
CA ASP A 95 -1.44 7.58 2.52
C ASP A 95 -1.71 8.43 1.28
N VAL A 96 -2.44 9.55 1.43
CA VAL A 96 -2.70 10.47 0.32
C VAL A 96 -1.39 11.11 -0.19
N ALA A 97 -0.52 11.55 0.72
CA ALA A 97 0.76 12.17 0.39
C ALA A 97 1.73 11.14 -0.23
N ALA A 98 1.77 9.92 0.30
CA ALA A 98 2.54 8.81 -0.25
C ALA A 98 2.08 8.45 -1.67
N LEU A 99 0.77 8.34 -1.92
CA LEU A 99 0.25 8.05 -3.26
C LEU A 99 0.58 9.16 -4.27
N LYS A 100 0.52 10.43 -3.85
CA LYS A 100 0.97 11.56 -4.68
C LYS A 100 2.45 11.46 -5.01
N ALA A 101 3.29 11.14 -4.02
CA ALA A 101 4.72 10.94 -4.23
C ALA A 101 5.00 9.77 -5.19
N CYS A 102 4.29 8.65 -5.06
CA CYS A 102 4.35 7.52 -5.98
C CYS A 102 3.99 7.94 -7.42
N CYS A 103 2.87 8.63 -7.61
CA CYS A 103 2.44 9.07 -8.95
C CYS A 103 3.45 10.04 -9.58
N LYS A 104 4.00 10.96 -8.78
CA LYS A 104 5.07 11.88 -9.21
C LYS A 104 6.32 11.10 -9.64
N TYR A 105 6.81 10.19 -8.80
CA TYR A 105 8.00 9.37 -9.07
C TYR A 105 7.82 8.53 -10.34
N ILE A 106 6.69 7.84 -10.48
CA ILE A 106 6.35 7.04 -11.67
C ILE A 106 6.43 7.90 -12.94
N LYS A 107 5.86 9.10 -12.90
CA LYS A 107 5.83 10.02 -14.04
C LYS A 107 7.23 10.54 -14.39
N GLU A 108 7.99 10.99 -13.40
CA GLU A 108 9.33 11.57 -13.57
C GLU A 108 10.33 10.54 -14.11
N HIS A 109 10.27 9.31 -13.59
CA HIS A 109 11.14 8.21 -13.99
C HIS A 109 10.60 7.39 -15.17
N ARG A 110 9.42 7.75 -15.72
CA ARG A 110 8.76 7.08 -16.85
C ARG A 110 8.63 5.56 -16.65
N ILE A 111 8.29 5.16 -15.43
CA ILE A 111 8.17 3.75 -15.04
C ILE A 111 7.00 3.13 -15.78
N LYS A 112 7.27 2.07 -16.54
CA LYS A 112 6.25 1.32 -17.26
C LYS A 112 5.61 0.28 -16.37
N HIS A 113 4.31 0.10 -16.52
CA HIS A 113 3.53 -0.92 -15.83
C HIS A 113 3.76 -0.99 -14.30
N PRO A 114 3.76 0.15 -13.56
CA PRO A 114 3.99 0.12 -12.12
C PRO A 114 2.85 -0.60 -11.40
N ILE A 115 3.18 -1.31 -10.33
CA ILE A 115 2.19 -1.85 -9.38
C ILE A 115 2.17 -0.92 -8.19
N VAL A 116 1.02 -0.33 -7.86
CA VAL A 116 0.82 0.41 -6.62
C VAL A 116 0.03 -0.47 -5.66
N TYR A 117 0.69 -0.95 -4.61
CA TYR A 117 0.12 -1.84 -3.61
C TYR A 117 -0.15 -1.06 -2.32
N ILE A 118 -1.43 -0.87 -2.05
CA ILE A 118 -1.95 -0.10 -0.92
C ILE A 118 -2.35 -1.06 0.19
N MET A 119 -1.83 -0.81 1.40
CA MET A 119 -2.17 -1.52 2.62
C MET A 119 -3.08 -0.65 3.49
N ALA A 120 -4.14 -1.25 4.02
CA ALA A 120 -5.24 -0.61 4.75
C ALA A 120 -6.24 0.16 3.86
N CYS A 121 -7.46 0.31 4.36
CA CYS A 121 -8.55 0.92 3.62
C CYS A 121 -8.79 2.40 3.97
N ARG A 122 -7.74 3.21 4.19
CA ARG A 122 -7.91 4.51 4.87
C ARG A 122 -8.33 5.69 3.99
N ILE A 123 -8.06 5.59 2.69
CA ILE A 123 -8.21 6.71 1.74
C ILE A 123 -9.36 6.52 0.76
N GLY A 124 -10.40 5.77 1.13
CA GLY A 124 -11.53 5.43 0.25
C GLY A 124 -12.16 6.62 -0.49
N PRO A 125 -12.43 7.77 0.16
CA PRO A 125 -12.91 8.97 -0.55
C PRO A 125 -11.99 9.47 -1.67
N PHE A 126 -10.69 9.17 -1.61
CA PHE A 126 -9.67 9.55 -2.58
C PHE A 126 -9.31 8.41 -3.55
N ALA A 127 -9.74 7.18 -3.29
CA ALA A 127 -9.34 5.98 -4.04
C ALA A 127 -9.62 6.11 -5.54
N GLY A 128 -10.78 6.66 -5.91
CA GLY A 128 -11.15 6.81 -7.32
C GLY A 128 -10.34 7.83 -8.09
N HIS A 129 -9.77 8.83 -7.41
CA HIS A 129 -8.82 9.77 -8.03
C HIS A 129 -7.51 9.06 -8.35
N PHE A 130 -6.88 8.43 -7.35
CA PHE A 130 -5.61 7.75 -7.53
C PHE A 130 -5.70 6.54 -8.46
N TYR A 131 -6.79 5.77 -8.42
CA TYR A 131 -7.01 4.68 -9.36
C TYR A 131 -6.92 5.15 -10.82
N LYS A 132 -7.60 6.26 -11.14
CA LYS A 132 -7.56 6.86 -12.49
C LYS A 132 -6.17 7.41 -12.84
N GLU A 133 -5.49 8.03 -11.88
CA GLU A 133 -4.15 8.59 -12.10
C GLU A 133 -3.12 7.49 -12.37
N ILE A 134 -3.09 6.44 -11.54
CA ILE A 134 -2.19 5.29 -11.67
C ILE A 134 -2.45 4.56 -13.00
N HIS A 135 -3.72 4.38 -13.38
CA HIS A 135 -4.07 3.76 -14.67
C HIS A 135 -3.66 4.61 -15.87
N LYS A 136 -3.75 5.95 -15.79
CA LYS A 136 -3.22 6.85 -16.82
C LYS A 136 -1.71 6.72 -16.99
N LEU A 137 -0.99 6.37 -15.92
CA LEU A 137 0.44 6.07 -15.93
C LEU A 137 0.74 4.63 -16.39
N GLY A 138 -0.27 3.88 -16.84
CA GLY A 138 -0.13 2.49 -17.30
C GLY A 138 0.03 1.46 -16.18
N GLY A 139 -0.21 1.86 -14.92
CA GLY A 139 -0.09 1.02 -13.74
C GLY A 139 -1.37 0.29 -13.34
N ILE A 140 -1.24 -0.56 -12.32
CA ILE A 140 -2.34 -1.29 -11.70
C ILE A 140 -2.33 -1.09 -10.18
N VAL A 141 -3.51 -1.19 -9.57
CA VAL A 141 -3.71 -0.96 -8.13
C VAL A 141 -4.02 -2.26 -7.42
N TYR A 142 -3.16 -2.66 -6.49
CA TYR A 142 -3.40 -3.76 -5.56
C TYR A 142 -3.80 -3.20 -4.20
N LEU A 143 -4.70 -3.90 -3.51
CA LEU A 143 -5.19 -3.52 -2.19
C LEU A 143 -5.01 -4.69 -1.21
N ASN A 144 -4.43 -4.44 -0.05
CA ASN A 144 -4.49 -5.34 1.10
C ASN A 144 -5.50 -4.76 2.11
N PRO A 145 -6.75 -5.28 2.14
CA PRO A 145 -7.75 -4.79 3.07
C PRO A 145 -7.48 -5.28 4.50
N ASP A 146 -7.61 -4.35 5.43
CA ASP A 146 -7.51 -4.51 6.88
C ASP A 146 -8.68 -5.31 7.52
N GLY A 147 -9.78 -5.51 6.79
CA GLY A 147 -10.94 -6.27 7.23
C GLY A 147 -11.82 -5.48 8.20
N HIS A 148 -12.20 -6.08 9.34
CA HIS A 148 -13.16 -5.51 10.30
C HIS A 148 -12.64 -4.29 11.10
N GLU A 149 -11.75 -3.46 10.55
CA GLU A 149 -11.21 -2.26 11.19
C GLU A 149 -12.31 -1.31 11.65
N TRP A 150 -13.42 -1.22 10.89
CA TRP A 150 -14.59 -0.42 11.26
C TRP A 150 -15.35 -0.93 12.49
N MET A 151 -15.15 -2.19 12.91
CA MET A 151 -15.84 -2.79 14.06
C MET A 151 -15.13 -2.58 15.40
N ARG A 152 -13.91 -2.01 15.41
CA ARG A 152 -13.16 -1.87 16.67
C ARG A 152 -13.90 -1.02 17.69
N ALA A 153 -13.92 -1.49 18.94
CA ALA A 153 -14.66 -0.88 20.05
C ALA A 153 -14.32 0.60 20.26
N LYS A 154 -13.05 0.97 20.05
CA LYS A 154 -12.52 2.33 20.23
C LYS A 154 -13.09 3.37 19.25
N TRP A 155 -13.74 2.95 18.17
CA TRP A 155 -14.26 3.86 17.16
C TRP A 155 -15.67 4.36 17.51
N SER A 156 -15.86 5.67 17.46
CA SER A 156 -17.18 6.30 17.54
C SER A 156 -18.01 5.98 16.29
N VAL A 157 -19.34 6.12 16.39
CA VAL A 157 -20.27 5.79 15.28
C VAL A 157 -19.90 6.50 13.97
N PRO A 158 -19.57 7.80 13.94
CA PRO A 158 -19.15 8.47 12.70
C PRO A 158 -17.87 7.88 12.11
N ILE A 159 -16.90 7.53 12.98
CA ILE A 159 -15.63 6.95 12.56
C ILE A 159 -15.84 5.55 11.98
N ARG A 160 -16.68 4.70 12.60
CA ARG A 160 -17.05 3.39 12.05
C ARG A 160 -17.69 3.51 10.67
N LYS A 161 -18.61 4.46 10.51
CA LYS A 161 -19.26 4.74 9.21
C LYS A 161 -18.23 5.17 8.15
N TYR A 162 -17.29 6.05 8.51
CA TYR A 162 -16.19 6.44 7.63
C TYR A 162 -15.39 5.21 7.18
N TRP A 163 -14.91 4.39 8.11
CA TRP A 163 -14.10 3.20 7.78
C TRP A 163 -14.83 2.23 6.88
N LYS A 164 -16.13 1.97 7.13
CA LYS A 164 -16.93 1.06 6.30
C LYS A 164 -17.12 1.60 4.88
N VAL A 165 -17.42 2.89 4.73
CA VAL A 165 -17.53 3.54 3.40
C VAL A 165 -16.16 3.56 2.71
N SER A 166 -15.12 3.84 3.47
CA SER A 166 -13.75 3.91 2.96
C SER A 166 -13.30 2.55 2.41
N GLU A 167 -13.53 1.46 3.15
CA GLU A 167 -13.31 0.07 2.72
C GLU A 167 -14.08 -0.25 1.43
N GLN A 168 -15.38 0.04 1.39
CA GLN A 168 -16.18 -0.18 0.19
C GLN A 168 -15.58 0.52 -1.05
N MET A 169 -15.12 1.75 -0.88
CA MET A 169 -14.52 2.53 -1.96
C MET A 169 -13.16 1.98 -2.36
N MET A 170 -12.30 1.62 -1.41
CA MET A 170 -11.00 1.00 -1.71
C MET A 170 -11.16 -0.29 -2.49
N VAL A 171 -12.06 -1.19 -2.07
CA VAL A 171 -12.36 -2.44 -2.79
C VAL A 171 -12.96 -2.17 -4.18
N LYS A 172 -13.78 -1.12 -4.31
CA LYS A 172 -14.36 -0.72 -5.59
C LYS A 172 -13.30 -0.24 -6.59
N TYR A 173 -12.25 0.43 -6.11
CA TYR A 173 -11.20 1.10 -6.88
C TYR A 173 -9.83 0.39 -6.78
N CYS A 174 -9.82 -0.94 -6.86
CA CYS A 174 -8.59 -1.74 -7.03
C CYS A 174 -8.74 -2.72 -8.20
N ASP A 175 -7.62 -3.15 -8.79
CA ASP A 175 -7.60 -4.23 -9.78
C ASP A 175 -7.50 -5.62 -9.14
N LEU A 176 -6.88 -5.70 -7.95
CA LEU A 176 -6.72 -6.93 -7.18
C LEU A 176 -6.79 -6.62 -5.69
N ALA A 177 -7.60 -7.37 -4.94
CA ALA A 177 -7.57 -7.38 -3.48
C ALA A 177 -6.77 -8.60 -3.01
N ILE A 178 -5.80 -8.43 -2.12
CA ILE A 178 -4.94 -9.48 -1.58
C ILE A 178 -5.23 -9.57 -0.08
N CYS A 179 -5.91 -10.61 0.35
CA CYS A 179 -6.30 -10.77 1.74
C CYS A 179 -5.29 -11.64 2.52
N ASP A 180 -4.95 -11.19 3.72
CA ASP A 180 -4.03 -11.89 4.63
C ASP A 180 -4.60 -13.20 5.17
N SER A 181 -5.92 -13.40 5.11
CA SER A 181 -6.57 -14.63 5.57
C SER A 181 -7.83 -14.97 4.78
N VAL A 182 -8.22 -16.26 4.84
CA VAL A 182 -9.47 -16.77 4.27
C VAL A 182 -10.70 -16.11 4.88
N ASN A 183 -10.63 -15.69 6.14
CA ASN A 183 -11.77 -15.04 6.81
C ASN A 183 -11.97 -13.61 6.26
N ILE A 184 -10.88 -12.87 6.03
CA ILE A 184 -10.97 -11.54 5.38
C ILE A 184 -11.45 -11.71 3.94
N GLU A 185 -10.92 -12.69 3.20
CA GLU A 185 -11.37 -13.02 1.83
C GLU A 185 -12.89 -13.26 1.78
N LYS A 186 -13.42 -14.15 2.65
CA LYS A 186 -14.86 -14.42 2.76
C LYS A 186 -15.66 -13.16 3.07
N TYR A 187 -15.23 -12.38 4.07
CA TYR A 187 -15.89 -11.14 4.45
C TYR A 187 -15.95 -10.12 3.30
N ILE A 188 -14.84 -9.95 2.57
CA ILE A 188 -14.78 -9.04 1.42
C ILE A 188 -15.74 -9.52 0.32
N HIS A 189 -15.79 -10.82 0.04
CA HIS A 189 -16.76 -11.39 -0.89
C HIS A 189 -18.21 -11.15 -0.46
N GLU A 190 -18.57 -11.51 0.77
CA GLU A 190 -19.91 -11.34 1.33
C GLU A 190 -20.37 -9.88 1.29
N CYS A 191 -19.46 -8.94 1.56
CA CYS A 191 -19.79 -7.52 1.61
C CYS A 191 -19.76 -6.81 0.25
N TYR A 192 -18.86 -7.20 -0.65
CA TYR A 192 -18.44 -6.34 -1.77
C TYR A 192 -18.42 -6.99 -3.14
N ASP A 193 -18.75 -8.27 -3.26
CA ASP A 193 -18.87 -8.89 -4.58
C ASP A 193 -19.86 -8.15 -5.48
N GLY A 194 -19.50 -8.02 -6.75
CA GLY A 194 -20.26 -7.26 -7.74
C GLY A 194 -20.18 -5.73 -7.61
N LYS A 195 -19.51 -5.18 -6.57
CA LYS A 195 -19.39 -3.73 -6.35
C LYS A 195 -18.13 -3.09 -6.96
N GLY A 196 -17.24 -3.90 -7.55
CA GLY A 196 -16.07 -3.44 -8.30
C GLY A 196 -16.41 -2.75 -9.62
N ILE A 197 -15.59 -1.78 -10.04
CA ILE A 197 -15.86 -0.95 -11.23
C ILE A 197 -15.94 -1.74 -12.53
N LYS A 198 -15.21 -2.85 -12.64
CA LYS A 198 -15.25 -3.72 -13.82
C LYS A 198 -16.43 -4.72 -13.80
N LYS A 199 -17.41 -4.59 -12.88
CA LYS A 199 -18.60 -5.47 -12.71
C LYS A 199 -18.30 -6.99 -12.63
N LYS A 200 -17.03 -7.36 -12.48
CA LYS A 200 -16.53 -8.73 -12.33
C LYS A 200 -15.33 -8.69 -11.41
N ILE A 201 -15.56 -8.67 -10.10
CA ILE A 201 -14.67 -9.41 -9.20
C ILE A 201 -14.98 -10.88 -9.50
N ARG A 202 -14.50 -11.41 -10.64
CA ARG A 202 -14.53 -12.86 -10.88
C ARG A 202 -13.62 -13.47 -9.82
N ARG A 203 -13.97 -14.67 -9.31
CA ARG A 203 -13.22 -15.55 -8.37
C ARG A 203 -11.68 -15.65 -8.54
N GLN A 204 -11.09 -15.05 -9.57
CA GLN A 204 -9.66 -14.95 -9.85
C GLN A 204 -8.99 -13.63 -9.37
N HIS A 205 -9.72 -12.68 -8.79
CA HIS A 205 -9.17 -11.36 -8.37
C HIS A 205 -8.81 -11.27 -6.88
N LEU A 206 -8.63 -12.41 -6.21
CA LEU A 206 -7.97 -12.48 -4.91
C LEU A 206 -6.86 -13.52 -4.97
N LEU A 207 -5.62 -13.06 -4.80
CA LEU A 207 -4.47 -13.94 -4.58
C LEU A 207 -4.29 -14.06 -3.06
N ARG A 208 -4.15 -15.30 -2.59
CA ARG A 208 -3.80 -15.58 -1.20
C ARG A 208 -2.31 -15.32 -1.00
N MET A 209 -1.96 -14.72 0.12
CA MET A 209 -0.57 -14.60 0.57
C MET A 209 0.09 -15.93 0.97
N VAL A 210 -0.61 -17.07 0.86
CA VAL A 210 -0.12 -18.40 1.29
C VAL A 210 1.02 -18.94 0.40
N GLN A 211 1.50 -18.19 -0.60
CA GLN A 211 2.58 -18.63 -1.51
C GLN A 211 3.61 -17.53 -1.86
N ILE A 212 3.95 -16.64 -0.92
CA ILE A 212 5.23 -15.88 -0.98
C ILE A 212 6.16 -16.45 0.08
#